data_AF-A0A524QEB1-F1
#
_entry.id   AF-A0A524QEB1-F1
#
_cell.length_a   1.000
_cell.length_b   1.000
_cell.length_c   1.000
_cell.angle_alpha   90.00
_cell.angle_beta   90.00
_cell.angle_gamma   90.00
#
_symmetry.space_group_name_H-M   'P 1'
#
loop_
_entity.id
_entity.type
_entity.pdbx_description
1 polymer ?
#
loop_
_entity_poly.entity_id
_entity_poly.type
_entity_poly.pdbx_seq_one_letter_code
_entity_poly.pdbx_strand_id
1 'polypeptide(L)'
;MENRQRRDFIRKSLLGISGAALVPGALKASRRIDNQKNLIPELPGRTLGRTGIKTPLISLGAAGIYDPNFVKAAYYAGVKLFFSATYYGEGKNEIVVGEGLKGIPRDSFVIGTATPADEFDARAGVFKSPLDIDAYIRKAEASLKRFGLDYVD
;
A
#
# COMPACT_ATOMS: atom_id res chain seq x y z
N MET A 1 -8.29 47.58 11.56
CA MET A 1 -7.28 47.38 10.49
C MET A 1 -7.34 45.91 10.07
N GLU A 2 -6.83 45.54 8.88
CA GLU A 2 -6.75 44.15 8.38
C GLU A 2 -7.95 43.55 7.60
N ASN A 3 -8.45 44.23 6.56
CA ASN A 3 -9.22 43.57 5.47
C ASN A 3 -8.69 43.91 4.06
N ARG A 4 -7.61 44.70 4.00
CA ARG A 4 -6.99 45.18 2.75
C ARG A 4 -5.94 44.19 2.22
N GLN A 5 -5.21 43.52 3.12
CA GLN A 5 -4.14 42.57 2.77
C GLN A 5 -4.62 41.35 1.99
N ARG A 6 -5.76 40.74 2.34
CA ARG A 6 -6.31 39.57 1.63
C ARG A 6 -6.75 39.89 0.20
N ARG A 7 -7.44 41.03 0.01
CA ARG A 7 -7.90 41.49 -1.31
C ARG A 7 -6.73 41.88 -2.20
N ASP A 8 -5.72 42.54 -1.63
CA ASP A 8 -4.51 42.90 -2.36
C ASP A 8 -3.68 41.66 -2.72
N PHE A 9 -3.62 40.66 -1.83
CA PHE A 9 -3.02 39.36 -2.14
C PHE A 9 -3.74 38.68 -3.30
N ILE A 10 -5.08 38.53 -3.24
CA ILE A 10 -5.85 37.89 -4.32
C ILE A 10 -5.68 38.64 -5.64
N ARG A 11 -5.74 39.97 -5.64
CA ARG A 11 -5.53 40.78 -6.86
C ARG A 11 -4.13 40.58 -7.44
N LYS A 12 -3.10 40.60 -6.60
CA LYS A 12 -1.71 40.37 -7.03
C LYS A 12 -1.50 38.95 -7.54
N SER A 13 -2.11 37.95 -6.90
CA SER A 13 -2.08 36.54 -7.37
C SER A 13 -2.80 36.37 -8.71
N LEU A 14 -3.97 37.00 -8.90
CA LEU A 14 -4.71 36.95 -10.17
C LEU A 14 -3.93 37.60 -11.32
N LEU A 15 -3.30 38.75 -11.07
CA LEU A 15 -2.45 39.45 -12.02
C LEU A 15 -1.22 38.63 -12.40
N GLY A 16 -0.56 37.99 -11.42
CA GLY A 16 0.58 37.11 -11.65
C GLY A 16 0.24 35.89 -12.52
N ILE A 17 -0.90 35.23 -12.25
CA ILE A 17 -1.37 34.07 -13.03
C ILE A 17 -1.71 34.48 -14.47
N SER A 18 -2.40 35.61 -14.65
CA SER A 18 -2.77 36.11 -15.98
C SER A 18 -1.54 36.47 -16.81
N GLY A 19 -0.53 37.09 -16.20
CA GLY A 19 0.73 37.40 -16.87
C GLY A 19 1.53 36.15 -17.27
N ALA A 20 1.54 35.12 -16.42
CA ALA A 20 2.18 33.84 -16.72
C ALA A 20 1.48 33.10 -17.88
N ALA A 21 0.15 33.16 -17.96
CA ALA A 21 -0.63 32.49 -19.02
C ALA A 21 -0.36 33.06 -20.43
N LEU A 22 0.11 34.31 -20.53
CA LEU A 22 0.45 34.96 -21.80
C LEU A 22 1.86 34.61 -22.31
N VAL A 23 2.68 33.90 -21.51
CA VAL A 23 4.01 33.45 -21.93
C VAL A 23 3.83 32.24 -22.87
N PRO A 24 4.30 32.30 -24.14
CA PRO A 24 4.09 31.23 -25.15
C PRO A 24 4.60 29.83 -24.75
N GLY A 25 5.43 29.73 -23.70
CA GLY A 25 5.89 28.47 -23.11
C GLY A 25 5.11 27.98 -21.88
N ALA A 26 4.38 28.85 -21.18
CA ALA A 26 3.68 28.50 -19.95
C ALA A 26 2.47 27.57 -20.20
N LEU A 27 1.77 27.78 -21.31
CA LEU A 27 0.69 26.88 -21.75
C LEU A 27 1.21 25.49 -22.15
N LYS A 28 2.42 25.40 -22.72
CA LYS A 28 3.10 24.11 -23.00
C LYS A 28 3.57 23.43 -21.71
N ALA A 29 4.05 24.18 -20.72
CA ALA A 29 4.42 23.66 -19.40
C ALA A 29 3.19 23.16 -18.63
N SER A 30 2.08 23.91 -18.64
CA SER A 30 0.80 23.49 -18.06
C SER A 30 0.26 22.22 -18.72
N ARG A 31 0.30 22.12 -20.06
CA ARG A 31 -0.07 20.88 -20.77
C ARG A 31 0.86 19.70 -20.48
N ARG A 32 2.16 19.92 -20.20
CA ARG A 32 3.07 18.84 -19.77
C ARG A 32 2.72 18.31 -18.38
N ILE A 33 2.26 19.16 -17.47
CA ILE A 33 1.82 18.77 -16.12
C ILE A 33 0.51 17.98 -16.21
N ASP A 34 -0.43 18.39 -17.08
CA ASP A 34 -1.72 17.72 -17.27
C ASP A 34 -1.58 16.34 -17.97
N ASN A 35 -0.54 16.16 -18.79
CA ASN A 35 -0.24 14.90 -19.46
C ASN A 35 0.57 13.92 -18.57
N GLN A 36 0.99 14.33 -17.37
CA GLN A 36 1.34 13.41 -16.29
C GLN A 36 0.07 12.98 -15.56
N LYS A 37 -0.84 12.29 -16.26
CA LYS A 37 -1.79 11.44 -15.55
C LYS A 37 -0.97 10.54 -14.63
N ASN A 38 -1.37 10.48 -13.35
CA ASN A 38 -0.80 9.64 -12.30
C ASN A 38 -0.71 8.17 -12.74
N LEU A 39 0.28 7.85 -13.56
CA LEU A 39 0.68 6.49 -13.85
C LEU A 39 1.44 6.07 -12.60
N ILE A 40 0.82 5.20 -11.82
CA ILE A 40 1.53 4.47 -10.77
C ILE A 40 2.78 3.88 -11.44
N PRO A 41 4.00 4.22 -10.97
CA PRO A 41 5.21 3.73 -11.61
C PRO A 41 5.18 2.20 -11.69
N GLU A 42 5.50 1.65 -12.86
CA GLU A 42 5.64 0.20 -13.01
C GLU A 42 7.03 -0.19 -12.50
N LEU A 43 7.09 -0.78 -11.31
CA LEU A 43 8.33 -1.35 -10.79
C LEU A 43 8.68 -2.62 -11.58
N PRO A 44 9.97 -2.90 -11.82
CA PRO A 44 10.39 -4.16 -12.44
C PRO A 44 9.78 -5.35 -11.72
N GLY A 45 9.34 -6.35 -12.48
CA GLY A 45 8.70 -7.56 -11.95
C GLY A 45 9.06 -8.80 -12.74
N ARG A 46 8.74 -9.96 -12.17
CA ARG A 46 8.93 -11.28 -12.78
C ARG A 46 7.84 -12.24 -12.35
N THR A 47 7.62 -13.28 -13.14
CA THR A 47 6.74 -14.39 -12.74
C THR A 47 7.40 -15.20 -11.62
N LEU A 48 6.63 -15.54 -10.59
CA LEU A 48 7.07 -16.39 -9.49
C LEU A 48 7.18 -17.84 -9.96
N GLY A 49 8.39 -18.31 -10.25
CA GLY A 49 8.62 -19.67 -10.73
C GLY A 49 7.77 -20.00 -11.97
N ARG A 50 6.93 -21.03 -11.86
CA ARG A 50 5.99 -21.46 -12.92
C ARG A 50 4.51 -21.20 -12.56
N THR A 51 4.24 -20.37 -11.55
CA THR A 51 2.87 -20.18 -11.03
C THR A 51 2.01 -19.26 -11.88
N GLY A 52 2.62 -18.44 -12.74
CA GLY A 52 1.90 -17.39 -13.49
C GLY A 52 1.66 -16.10 -12.69
N ILE A 53 1.93 -16.08 -11.38
CA ILE A 53 1.79 -14.89 -10.54
C ILE A 53 2.93 -13.91 -10.85
N LYS A 54 2.59 -12.69 -11.28
CA LYS A 54 3.57 -11.61 -11.48
C LYS A 54 3.87 -10.93 -10.15
N THR A 55 5.12 -11.00 -9.73
CA THR A 55 5.61 -10.36 -8.49
C THR A 55 6.57 -9.22 -8.82
N PRO A 56 6.49 -8.07 -8.14
CA PRO A 56 7.49 -7.02 -8.26
C PRO A 56 8.83 -7.48 -7.68
N LEU A 57 9.94 -6.90 -8.14
CA LEU A 57 11.27 -7.12 -7.55
C LEU A 57 11.39 -6.46 -6.16
N ILE A 58 10.55 -5.47 -5.86
CA ILE A 58 10.50 -4.77 -4.59
C ILE A 58 9.10 -4.95 -4.00
N SER A 59 9.04 -5.52 -2.80
CA SER A 59 7.82 -5.75 -2.03
C SER A 59 7.86 -5.03 -0.69
N LEU A 60 6.69 -4.83 -0.07
CA LEU A 60 6.58 -4.25 1.26
C LEU A 60 6.27 -5.33 2.30
N GLY A 61 7.22 -5.56 3.21
CA GLY A 61 6.97 -6.26 4.47
C GLY A 61 6.36 -5.30 5.50
N ALA A 62 5.24 -5.70 6.11
CA ALA A 62 4.43 -4.80 6.93
C ALA A 62 4.83 -4.72 8.41
N ALA A 63 5.87 -5.44 8.84
CA ALA A 63 6.33 -5.45 10.22
C ALA A 63 6.68 -4.02 10.69
N GLY A 64 6.06 -3.58 11.78
CA GLY A 64 6.32 -2.25 12.35
C GLY A 64 5.65 -1.08 11.62
N ILE A 65 4.77 -1.34 10.65
CA ILE A 65 3.94 -0.30 10.03
C ILE A 65 2.70 -0.06 10.89
N TYR A 66 2.49 1.17 11.32
CA TYR A 66 1.35 1.56 12.17
C TYR A 66 0.35 2.47 11.46
N ASP A 67 0.74 3.06 10.32
CA ASP A 67 -0.10 4.00 9.56
C ASP A 67 -0.53 3.38 8.22
N PRO A 68 -1.84 3.17 7.98
CA PRO A 68 -2.35 2.65 6.72
C PRO A 68 -2.03 3.55 5.52
N ASN A 69 -1.82 4.85 5.74
CA ASN A 69 -1.44 5.77 4.66
C ASN A 69 -0.06 5.45 4.08
N PHE A 70 0.84 4.85 4.87
CA PHE A 70 2.14 4.40 4.36
C PHE A 70 1.98 3.24 3.36
N VAL A 71 1.10 2.28 3.67
CA VAL A 71 0.77 1.16 2.77
C VAL A 71 0.14 1.69 1.48
N LYS A 72 -0.81 2.63 1.61
CA LYS A 72 -1.45 3.29 0.47
C LYS A 72 -0.44 4.04 -0.40
N ALA A 73 0.46 4.81 0.21
CA ALA A 73 1.51 5.53 -0.50
C ALA A 73 2.46 4.57 -1.24
N ALA A 74 2.83 3.45 -0.61
CA ALA A 74 3.66 2.42 -1.24
C ALA A 74 2.97 1.83 -2.49
N TYR A 75 1.66 1.58 -2.45
CA TYR A 75 0.89 1.15 -3.61
C TYR A 75 0.98 2.16 -4.77
N TYR A 76 0.79 3.45 -4.49
CA TYR A 76 0.88 4.51 -5.50
C TYR A 76 2.32 4.80 -5.95
N ALA A 77 3.32 4.39 -5.18
CA ALA A 77 4.73 4.41 -5.57
C ALA A 77 5.13 3.20 -6.46
N GLY A 78 4.20 2.28 -6.73
CA GLY A 78 4.43 1.14 -7.62
C GLY A 78 4.63 -0.21 -6.93
N VAL A 79 4.62 -0.27 -5.59
CA VAL A 79 4.68 -1.54 -4.87
C VAL A 79 3.39 -2.32 -5.06
N LYS A 80 3.51 -3.56 -5.56
CA LYS A 80 2.37 -4.43 -5.85
C LYS A 80 2.33 -5.70 -5.00
N LEU A 81 3.30 -5.94 -4.13
CA LEU A 81 3.30 -7.10 -3.22
C LEU A 81 3.43 -6.62 -1.78
N PHE A 82 2.48 -7.03 -0.95
CA PHE A 82 2.39 -6.72 0.46
C PHE A 82 2.43 -8.01 1.27
N PHE A 83 3.28 -8.07 2.29
CA PHE A 83 3.40 -9.24 3.14
C PHE A 83 3.22 -8.85 4.61
N SER A 84 2.41 -9.59 5.34
CA SER A 84 2.28 -9.45 6.79
C SER A 84 2.30 -10.84 7.46
N ALA A 85 2.05 -10.89 8.76
CA ALA A 85 1.93 -12.15 9.48
C ALA A 85 1.08 -11.98 10.74
N THR A 86 0.51 -13.07 11.23
CA THR A 86 -0.33 -13.05 12.44
C THR A 86 0.43 -12.65 13.70
N TYR A 87 1.76 -12.81 13.69
CA TYR A 87 2.64 -12.45 14.80
C TYR A 87 3.25 -11.05 14.65
N TYR A 88 3.04 -10.36 13.53
CA TYR A 88 3.43 -8.95 13.39
C TYR A 88 2.43 -8.07 14.14
N GLY A 89 2.90 -7.45 15.22
CA GLY A 89 2.07 -6.61 16.08
C GLY A 89 0.84 -7.35 16.60
N GLU A 90 0.95 -8.67 16.84
CA GLU A 90 -0.18 -9.52 17.25
C GLU A 90 -1.37 -9.46 16.26
N GLY A 91 -1.06 -9.42 14.96
CA GLY A 91 -2.04 -9.37 13.88
C GLY A 91 -2.52 -7.95 13.54
N LYS A 92 -2.12 -6.92 14.30
CA LYS A 92 -2.46 -5.52 14.00
C LYS A 92 -1.93 -5.08 12.64
N ASN A 93 -0.76 -5.56 12.23
CA ASN A 93 -0.19 -5.21 10.94
C ASN A 93 -1.03 -5.73 9.75
N GLU A 94 -1.73 -6.86 9.89
CA GLU A 94 -2.69 -7.31 8.87
C GLU A 94 -3.87 -6.33 8.73
N ILE A 95 -4.35 -5.77 9.85
CA ILE A 95 -5.40 -4.74 9.87
C ILE A 95 -4.91 -3.46 9.17
N VAL A 96 -3.73 -2.97 9.54
CA VAL A 96 -3.15 -1.76 8.93
C VAL A 96 -2.95 -1.91 7.41
N VAL A 97 -2.50 -3.08 6.95
CA VAL A 97 -2.38 -3.37 5.51
C VAL A 97 -3.75 -3.38 4.84
N GLY A 98 -4.73 -4.06 5.43
CA GLY A 98 -6.10 -4.10 4.93
C GLY A 98 -6.72 -2.70 4.78
N GLU A 99 -6.58 -1.86 5.81
CA GLU A 99 -7.06 -0.48 5.80
C GLU A 99 -6.36 0.36 4.72
N GLY A 100 -5.04 0.22 4.55
CA GLY A 100 -4.28 0.95 3.55
C GLY A 100 -4.62 0.57 2.10
N LEU A 101 -5.04 -0.68 1.88
CA LEU A 101 -5.44 -1.20 0.57
C LEU A 101 -6.95 -1.06 0.28
N LYS A 102 -7.74 -0.58 1.24
CA LYS A 102 -9.18 -0.43 1.11
C LYS A 102 -9.56 0.45 -0.08
N GLY A 103 -10.41 -0.07 -0.97
CA GLY A 103 -10.88 0.61 -2.17
C GLY A 103 -9.91 0.55 -3.37
N ILE A 104 -8.76 -0.11 -3.22
CA ILE A 104 -7.87 -0.45 -4.35
C ILE A 104 -8.38 -1.74 -5.00
N PRO A 105 -8.42 -1.86 -6.35
CA PRO A 105 -8.86 -3.08 -7.03
C PRO A 105 -8.06 -4.30 -6.57
N ARG A 106 -8.72 -5.36 -6.10
CA ARG A 106 -8.06 -6.53 -5.49
C ARG A 106 -7.05 -7.22 -6.41
N ASP A 107 -7.36 -7.31 -7.71
CA ASP A 107 -6.50 -7.93 -8.72
C ASP A 107 -5.28 -7.08 -9.10
N SER A 108 -5.14 -5.88 -8.52
CA SER A 108 -4.02 -4.97 -8.81
C SER A 108 -2.82 -5.15 -7.87
N PHE A 109 -2.91 -6.03 -6.88
CA PHE A 109 -1.84 -6.33 -5.93
C PHE A 109 -1.86 -7.80 -5.48
N VAL A 110 -0.71 -8.25 -4.99
CA VAL A 110 -0.47 -9.55 -4.36
C VAL A 110 -0.38 -9.34 -2.86
N ILE A 111 -1.04 -10.18 -2.07
CA ILE A 111 -0.98 -10.14 -0.61
C ILE A 111 -0.65 -11.52 -0.03
N GLY A 112 0.38 -11.57 0.81
CA GLY A 112 0.79 -12.78 1.50
C GLY A 112 0.69 -12.63 3.02
N THR A 113 0.46 -13.76 3.70
CA THR A 113 0.55 -13.85 5.16
C THR A 113 1.15 -15.16 5.62
N ALA A 114 1.56 -15.20 6.88
CA ALA A 114 2.01 -16.41 7.55
C ALA A 114 1.46 -16.47 8.97
N THR A 115 1.15 -17.69 9.42
CA THR A 115 0.79 -17.99 10.80
C THR A 115 1.63 -19.15 11.32
N PRO A 116 2.19 -19.08 12.54
CA PRO A 116 2.84 -20.20 13.18
C PRO A 116 1.79 -21.13 13.80
N ALA A 117 2.10 -22.42 13.84
CA ALA A 117 1.39 -23.38 14.69
C ALA A 117 1.62 -23.04 16.17
N ASP A 118 0.58 -23.19 17.00
CA ASP A 118 0.68 -22.87 18.43
C ASP A 118 1.55 -23.89 19.19
N GLU A 119 1.65 -25.10 18.64
CA GLU A 119 2.46 -26.19 19.15
C GLU A 119 3.95 -26.06 18.81
N PHE A 120 4.30 -25.16 17.87
CA PHE A 120 5.68 -25.00 17.40
C PHE A 120 6.48 -24.08 18.33
N ASP A 121 7.52 -24.62 18.96
CA ASP A 121 8.50 -23.81 19.69
C ASP A 121 9.53 -23.24 18.72
N ALA A 122 9.40 -21.96 18.37
CA ALA A 122 10.35 -21.30 17.48
C ALA A 122 11.78 -21.20 18.05
N ARG A 123 11.97 -21.22 19.38
CA ARG A 123 13.30 -21.16 20.00
C ARG A 123 14.00 -22.52 19.98
N ALA A 124 13.24 -23.58 20.25
CA ALA A 124 13.78 -24.94 20.27
C ALA A 124 13.76 -25.61 18.87
N GLY A 125 13.02 -25.05 17.91
CA GLY A 125 12.89 -25.60 16.55
C GLY A 125 12.11 -26.90 16.49
N VAL A 126 11.26 -27.18 17.48
CA VAL A 126 10.53 -28.44 17.62
C VAL A 126 9.04 -28.21 17.92
N PHE A 127 8.21 -29.18 17.53
CA PHE A 127 6.82 -29.24 17.94
C PHE A 127 6.72 -29.84 19.35
N LYS A 128 6.02 -29.15 20.26
CA LYS A 128 5.78 -29.63 21.64
C LYS A 128 4.71 -30.71 21.71
N SER A 129 3.84 -30.74 20.71
CA SER A 129 2.73 -31.68 20.56
C SER A 129 2.41 -31.86 19.07
N PRO A 130 1.65 -32.90 18.69
CA PRO A 130 1.13 -33.02 17.34
C PRO A 130 0.38 -31.76 16.90
N LEU A 131 0.50 -31.41 15.62
CA LEU A 131 -0.17 -30.25 15.03
C LEU A 131 -1.70 -30.41 15.09
N ASP A 132 -2.40 -29.46 15.71
CA ASP A 132 -3.84 -29.31 15.53
C ASP A 132 -4.09 -28.58 14.19
N ILE A 133 -4.42 -29.38 13.17
CA ILE A 133 -4.65 -28.89 11.80
C ILE A 133 -5.84 -27.92 11.77
N ASP A 134 -6.92 -28.23 12.48
CA ASP A 134 -8.13 -27.39 12.44
C ASP A 134 -7.88 -26.06 13.14
N ALA A 135 -7.14 -26.05 14.25
CA ALA A 135 -6.74 -24.81 14.91
C ALA A 135 -5.82 -23.97 14.01
N TYR A 136 -4.86 -24.60 13.34
CA TYR A 136 -3.96 -23.94 12.40
C TYR A 136 -4.72 -23.27 11.25
N ILE A 137 -5.66 -24.00 10.62
CA ILE A 137 -6.48 -23.48 9.53
C ILE A 137 -7.38 -22.34 10.01
N ARG A 138 -8.09 -22.49 11.14
CA ARG A 138 -8.91 -21.39 11.72
C ARG A 138 -8.09 -20.13 11.97
N LYS A 139 -6.84 -20.29 12.44
CA LYS A 139 -5.92 -19.18 12.69
C LYS A 139 -5.47 -18.49 11.40
N ALA A 140 -5.21 -19.26 10.34
CA ALA A 140 -4.90 -18.75 9.01
C ALA A 140 -6.10 -18.01 8.40
N GLU A 141 -7.29 -18.58 8.46
CA GLU A 141 -8.54 -17.96 7.98
C GLU A 141 -8.86 -16.67 8.73
N ALA A 142 -8.52 -16.58 10.03
CA ALA A 142 -8.70 -15.34 10.79
C ALA A 142 -7.88 -14.16 10.23
N SER A 143 -6.83 -14.39 9.44
CA SER A 143 -6.11 -13.33 8.72
C SER A 143 -6.99 -12.65 7.68
N LEU A 144 -7.88 -13.38 7.00
CA LEU A 144 -8.81 -12.83 6.01
C LEU A 144 -9.68 -11.73 6.63
N LYS A 145 -10.21 -12.01 7.84
CA LYS A 145 -10.98 -11.03 8.62
C LYS A 145 -10.14 -9.82 9.01
N ARG A 146 -8.86 -10.00 9.38
CA ARG A 146 -7.97 -8.89 9.76
C ARG A 146 -7.60 -8.01 8.57
N PHE A 147 -7.29 -8.60 7.42
CA PHE A 147 -7.09 -7.83 6.17
C PHE A 147 -8.38 -7.23 5.63
N GLY A 148 -9.55 -7.81 5.94
CA GLY A 148 -10.81 -7.45 5.30
C GLY A 148 -10.88 -7.90 3.85
N LEU A 149 -10.37 -9.10 3.56
CA LEU A 149 -10.30 -9.69 2.21
C LEU A 149 -10.91 -11.09 2.19
N ASP A 150 -11.36 -11.54 1.02
CA ASP A 150 -11.91 -12.88 0.82
C ASP A 150 -10.83 -13.94 0.56
N TYR A 151 -9.65 -13.53 0.08
CA TYR A 151 -8.53 -14.42 -0.21
C TYR A 151 -7.16 -13.71 -0.13
N VAL A 152 -6.11 -14.51 0.09
CA VAL A 152 -4.69 -14.15 -0.05
C VAL A 152 -4.09 -14.90 -1.25
N ASP A 153 -2.99 -14.39 -1.79
CA ASP A 153 -2.25 -14.96 -2.93
C ASP A 153 -1.15 -15.93 -2.46
#